data_AF-A0A970SBW6-F1
#
_entry.id   AF-A0A970SBW6-F1
#
_cell.length_a   1.000
_cell.length_b   1.000
_cell.length_c   1.000
_cell.angle_alpha   90.00
_cell.angle_beta   90.00
_cell.angle_gamma   90.00
#
_symmetry.space_group_name_H-M   'P 1'
#
loop_
_entity.id
_entity.type
_entity.pdbx_description
1 polymer ?
#
loop_
_entity_poly.entity_id
_entity_poly.type
_entity_poly.pdbx_seq_one_letter_code
_entity_poly.pdbx_strand_id
1 'polypeptide(L)'
;MDNISDNVFLRSELLTSEELLDLERQYPDGITSGEIISVFEGRGMRLSEATFRKYVQQGLLPRSRRVGQKGKHKGSRGIYPIGILRQINEIKRMMGLNYTIEDIRFQLAFVAGELEEAKNLLESVFVKLEENLANAHANSADVGQVLQKNLDEARASTDFLFETLEGVAMQIRDQAQMARSAM
;
A
#
# COMPACT_ATOMS: atom_id res chain seq x y z
N MET A 1 3.95 -19.86 -31.56
CA MET A 1 5.24 -19.16 -31.62
C MET A 1 5.00 -17.65 -31.58
N ASP A 2 4.30 -17.14 -30.56
CA ASP A 2 3.97 -15.69 -30.44
C ASP A 2 3.92 -15.24 -28.98
N ASN A 3 4.88 -15.67 -28.14
CA ASN A 3 4.89 -15.29 -26.71
C ASN A 3 5.98 -14.27 -26.34
N ILE A 4 6.82 -13.90 -27.31
CA ILE A 4 7.94 -12.95 -27.10
C ILE A 4 7.46 -11.52 -27.34
N SER A 5 6.60 -11.29 -28.34
CA SER A 5 6.08 -9.98 -28.70
C SER A 5 5.20 -9.39 -27.58
N ASP A 6 4.23 -10.17 -27.07
CA ASP A 6 3.31 -9.71 -26.01
C ASP A 6 4.06 -9.34 -24.71
N ASN A 7 5.10 -10.09 -24.34
CA ASN A 7 5.89 -9.84 -23.13
C ASN A 7 6.72 -8.54 -23.20
N VAL A 8 7.18 -8.17 -24.40
CA VAL A 8 7.92 -6.91 -24.63
C VAL A 8 6.98 -5.71 -24.56
N PHE A 9 5.76 -5.80 -25.11
CA PHE A 9 4.76 -4.74 -24.99
C PHE A 9 4.34 -4.51 -23.54
N LEU A 10 4.07 -5.59 -22.80
CA LEU A 10 3.76 -5.52 -21.37
C LEU A 10 4.86 -4.82 -20.56
N ARG A 11 6.14 -5.10 -20.82
CA ARG A 11 7.26 -4.42 -20.13
C ARG A 11 7.37 -2.93 -20.45
N SER A 12 7.02 -2.51 -21.66
CA SER A 12 7.06 -1.10 -22.06
C SER A 12 5.95 -0.26 -21.43
N GLU A 13 4.83 -0.90 -21.10
CA GLU A 13 3.68 -0.23 -20.50
C GLU A 13 3.84 -0.09 -18.98
N LEU A 14 4.57 -0.99 -18.29
CA LEU A 14 4.83 -0.96 -16.85
C LEU A 14 5.65 0.26 -16.42
N LEU A 15 5.37 0.76 -15.21
CA LEU A 15 6.16 1.80 -14.57
C LEU A 15 7.51 1.24 -14.10
N THR A 16 8.59 2.00 -14.32
CA THR A 16 9.91 1.67 -13.81
C THR A 16 10.04 1.98 -12.32
N SER A 17 11.07 1.42 -11.67
CA SER A 17 11.34 1.69 -10.26
C SER A 17 11.59 3.17 -9.97
N GLU A 18 12.24 3.89 -10.88
CA GLU A 18 12.54 5.31 -10.76
C GLU A 18 11.26 6.15 -10.87
N GLU A 19 10.39 5.83 -11.82
CA GLU A 19 9.11 6.52 -11.99
C GLU A 19 8.17 6.29 -10.81
N LEU A 20 8.17 5.09 -10.25
CA LEU A 20 7.41 4.79 -9.03
C LEU A 20 7.92 5.62 -7.84
N LEU A 21 9.24 5.77 -7.69
CA LEU A 21 9.83 6.61 -6.64
C LEU A 21 9.48 8.09 -6.83
N ASP A 22 9.48 8.59 -8.06
CA ASP A 22 9.10 9.97 -8.34
C ASP A 22 7.62 10.23 -8.09
N LEU A 23 6.74 9.28 -8.42
CA LEU A 23 5.32 9.36 -8.08
C LEU A 23 5.11 9.29 -6.55
N GLU A 24 5.86 8.47 -5.85
CA GLU A 24 5.83 8.41 -4.38
C GLU A 24 6.18 9.73 -3.72
N ARG A 25 7.17 10.45 -4.27
CA ARG A 25 7.53 11.79 -3.81
C ARG A 25 6.47 12.84 -4.14
N GLN A 26 5.76 12.69 -5.26
CA GLN A 26 4.72 13.64 -5.70
C GLN A 26 3.42 13.53 -4.90
N TYR A 27 3.10 12.34 -4.38
CA TYR A 27 1.85 12.06 -3.67
C TYR A 27 2.10 11.58 -2.23
N PRO A 28 2.71 12.41 -1.36
CA PRO A 28 3.08 12.00 0.01
C PRO A 28 1.85 11.67 0.87
N ASP A 29 0.72 12.34 0.62
CA ASP A 29 -0.53 12.14 1.36
C ASP A 29 -1.42 11.04 0.75
N GLY A 30 -0.94 10.38 -0.31
CA GLY A 30 -1.69 9.40 -1.09
C GLY A 30 -2.34 9.98 -2.34
N ILE A 31 -3.05 9.12 -3.06
CA ILE A 31 -3.53 9.36 -4.42
C ILE A 31 -4.99 8.94 -4.59
N THR A 32 -5.72 9.63 -5.46
CA THR A 32 -7.14 9.32 -5.72
C THR A 32 -7.29 8.24 -6.78
N SER A 33 -8.45 7.56 -6.83
CA SER A 33 -8.72 6.55 -7.87
C SER A 33 -8.60 7.11 -9.29
N GLY A 34 -9.03 8.35 -9.52
CA GLY A 34 -8.94 9.00 -10.82
C GLY A 34 -7.49 9.29 -11.24
N GLU A 35 -6.67 9.77 -10.30
CA GLU A 35 -5.24 10.01 -10.54
C GLU A 35 -4.50 8.70 -10.78
N ILE A 36 -4.80 7.64 -10.01
CA ILE A 36 -4.25 6.29 -10.25
C ILE A 36 -4.56 5.86 -11.68
N ILE A 37 -5.83 5.88 -12.08
CA ILE A 37 -6.24 5.48 -13.42
C ILE A 37 -5.49 6.28 -14.49
N SER A 38 -5.40 7.60 -14.31
CA SER A 38 -4.71 8.50 -15.24
C SER A 38 -3.23 8.18 -15.40
N VAL A 39 -2.54 7.81 -14.31
CA VAL A 39 -1.12 7.41 -14.32
C VAL A 39 -0.92 6.19 -15.22
N PHE A 40 -1.78 5.17 -15.10
CA PHE A 40 -1.68 3.94 -15.88
C PHE A 40 -2.15 4.14 -17.33
N GLU A 41 -3.23 4.88 -17.57
CA GLU A 41 -3.72 5.19 -18.91
C GLU A 41 -2.70 6.01 -19.72
N GLY A 42 -1.99 6.94 -19.07
CA GLY A 42 -0.90 7.70 -19.69
C GLY A 42 0.27 6.84 -20.19
N ARG A 43 0.37 5.58 -19.73
CA ARG A 43 1.36 4.58 -20.17
C ARG A 43 0.83 3.58 -21.18
N GLY A 44 -0.41 3.75 -21.63
CA GLY A 44 -1.09 2.78 -22.50
C GLY A 44 -1.65 1.57 -21.75
N MET A 45 -1.45 1.46 -20.43
CA MET A 45 -2.03 0.38 -19.63
C MET A 45 -3.53 0.57 -19.46
N ARG A 46 -4.32 -0.44 -19.85
CA ARG A 46 -5.77 -0.45 -19.63
C ARG A 46 -6.08 -0.73 -18.16
N LEU A 47 -6.45 0.30 -17.41
CA LEU A 47 -6.96 0.21 -16.04
C LEU A 47 -8.22 1.05 -15.89
N SER A 48 -9.39 0.46 -16.19
CA SER A 48 -10.66 1.15 -15.97
C SER A 48 -11.02 1.23 -14.49
N GLU A 49 -11.88 2.18 -14.13
CA GLU A 49 -12.43 2.32 -12.77
C GLU A 49 -13.15 1.04 -12.30
N ALA A 50 -13.83 0.34 -13.21
CA ALA A 50 -14.49 -0.92 -12.92
C ALA A 50 -13.48 -2.03 -12.55
N THR A 51 -12.37 -2.14 -13.29
CA THR A 51 -11.31 -3.11 -13.00
C THR A 51 -10.61 -2.79 -11.69
N PHE A 52 -10.27 -1.52 -11.46
CA PHE A 52 -9.69 -1.08 -10.19
C PHE A 52 -10.60 -1.40 -9.01
N ARG A 53 -11.90 -1.07 -9.11
CA ARG A 53 -12.91 -1.41 -8.10
C ARG A 53 -12.96 -2.92 -7.86
N LYS A 54 -12.91 -3.74 -8.92
CA LYS A 54 -12.87 -5.20 -8.79
C LYS A 54 -11.64 -5.66 -8.01
N TYR A 55 -10.45 -5.12 -8.30
CA TYR A 55 -9.24 -5.46 -7.55
C TYR A 55 -9.37 -5.13 -6.05
N VAL A 56 -9.90 -3.96 -5.71
CA VAL A 56 -10.18 -3.58 -4.31
C VAL A 56 -11.20 -4.53 -3.67
N GLN A 57 -12.28 -4.87 -4.37
CA GLN A 57 -13.31 -5.80 -3.87
C GLN A 57 -12.78 -7.22 -3.64
N GLN A 58 -11.80 -7.66 -4.43
CA GLN A 58 -11.18 -8.98 -4.33
C GLN A 58 -10.00 -9.02 -3.34
N GLY A 59 -9.70 -7.90 -2.66
CA GLY A 59 -8.60 -7.81 -1.70
C GLY A 59 -7.21 -7.75 -2.34
N LEU A 60 -7.12 -7.47 -3.64
CA LEU A 60 -5.84 -7.32 -4.35
C LEU A 60 -5.18 -5.96 -4.13
N LEU A 61 -5.96 -4.97 -3.72
CA LEU A 61 -5.53 -3.60 -3.44
C LEU A 61 -6.19 -3.13 -2.14
N PRO A 62 -5.54 -2.24 -1.37
CA PRO A 62 -6.08 -1.70 -0.13
C PRO A 62 -7.34 -0.87 -0.39
N ARG A 63 -8.14 -0.67 0.66
CA ARG A 63 -9.30 0.23 0.60
C ARG A 63 -8.87 1.69 0.71
N SER A 64 -9.68 2.59 0.15
CA SER A 64 -9.44 4.03 0.30
C SER A 64 -9.74 4.50 1.72
N ARG A 65 -8.89 5.36 2.27
CA ARG A 65 -9.21 6.18 3.44
C ARG A 65 -10.03 7.40 3.02
N ARG A 66 -11.11 7.70 3.74
CA ARG A 66 -11.90 8.92 3.48
C ARG A 66 -11.26 10.11 4.18
N VAL A 67 -10.90 11.14 3.43
CA VAL A 67 -10.42 12.42 3.97
C VAL A 67 -11.47 13.50 3.73
N GLY A 68 -11.75 14.29 4.75
CA GLY A 68 -12.64 15.45 4.63
C GLY A 68 -11.97 16.56 3.83
N GLN A 69 -12.69 17.22 2.93
CA GLN A 69 -12.17 18.39 2.24
C GLN A 69 -12.51 19.65 3.05
N LYS A 70 -11.53 20.55 3.22
CA LYS A 70 -11.72 21.82 3.92
C LYS A 70 -12.72 22.70 3.15
N GLY A 71 -13.84 23.04 3.79
CA GLY A 71 -14.89 23.94 3.26
C GLY A 71 -16.32 23.42 3.52
N LYS A 72 -17.28 24.33 3.70
CA LYS A 72 -18.65 24.04 4.20
C LYS A 72 -19.48 23.04 3.36
N HIS A 73 -19.06 22.72 2.13
CA HIS A 73 -19.78 21.82 1.21
C HIS A 73 -18.85 20.91 0.38
N LYS A 74 -17.57 20.80 0.76
CA LYS A 74 -16.65 19.93 0.04
C LYS A 74 -16.69 18.55 0.70
N GLY A 75 -17.38 17.61 0.06
CA GLY A 75 -17.56 16.25 0.59
C GLY A 75 -16.25 15.53 0.90
N SER A 76 -16.35 14.31 1.44
CA SER A 76 -15.16 13.48 1.65
C SER A 76 -14.71 12.82 0.36
N ARG A 77 -13.39 12.72 0.15
CA ARG A 77 -12.78 12.00 -0.98
C ARG A 77 -12.08 10.74 -0.48
N GLY A 78 -12.10 9.67 -1.29
CA GLY A 78 -11.28 8.48 -1.05
C GLY A 78 -9.84 8.72 -1.51
N ILE A 79 -8.89 8.47 -0.62
CA ILE A 79 -7.45 8.52 -0.87
C ILE A 79 -6.88 7.12 -0.62
N TYR A 80 -6.05 6.66 -1.54
CA TYR A 80 -5.33 5.40 -1.45
C TYR A 80 -3.87 5.68 -1.09
N PRO A 81 -3.21 4.77 -0.35
CA PRO A 81 -1.77 4.86 -0.13
C PRO A 81 -1.03 4.79 -1.46
N ILE A 82 0.06 5.55 -1.60
CA ILE A 82 0.77 5.66 -2.89
C ILE A 82 1.40 4.34 -3.36
N GLY A 83 1.72 3.44 -2.41
CA GLY A 83 2.20 2.08 -2.69
C GLY A 83 1.23 1.23 -3.52
N ILE A 84 -0.04 1.65 -3.66
CA ILE A 84 -1.01 1.02 -4.56
C ILE A 84 -0.53 1.00 -6.02
N LEU A 85 0.27 1.98 -6.45
CA LEU A 85 0.83 2.01 -7.80
C LEU A 85 1.77 0.83 -8.03
N ARG A 86 2.62 0.49 -7.04
CA ARG A 86 3.50 -0.69 -7.12
C ARG A 86 2.69 -1.97 -7.21
N GLN A 87 1.64 -2.09 -6.40
CA GLN A 87 0.77 -3.27 -6.41
C GLN A 87 0.06 -3.44 -7.74
N ILE A 88 -0.48 -2.37 -8.33
CA ILE A 88 -1.12 -2.44 -9.65
C ILE A 88 -0.10 -2.83 -10.72
N ASN A 89 1.09 -2.23 -10.70
CA ASN A 89 2.17 -2.56 -11.63
C ASN A 89 2.51 -4.06 -11.55
N GLU A 90 2.58 -4.61 -10.34
CA GLU A 90 2.85 -6.02 -10.10
C GLU A 90 1.70 -6.95 -10.55
N ILE A 91 0.44 -6.58 -10.27
CA ILE A 91 -0.74 -7.29 -10.80
C ILE A 91 -0.66 -7.36 -12.32
N LYS A 92 -0.37 -6.24 -12.99
CA LYS A 92 -0.29 -6.17 -14.46
C LYS A 92 0.86 -7.02 -15.00
N ARG A 93 2.03 -6.97 -14.35
CA ARG A 93 3.17 -7.83 -14.68
C ARG A 93 2.79 -9.31 -14.60
N MET A 94 2.15 -9.75 -13.53
CA MET A 94 1.75 -11.14 -13.35
C MET A 94 0.64 -11.57 -14.32
N MET A 95 -0.34 -10.71 -14.60
CA MET A 95 -1.33 -10.99 -15.66
C MET A 95 -0.65 -11.19 -17.01
N GLY A 96 0.38 -10.39 -17.30
CA GLY A 96 1.20 -10.52 -18.50
C GLY A 96 2.05 -11.80 -18.55
N LEU A 97 2.31 -12.42 -17.40
CA LEU A 97 2.94 -13.73 -17.26
C LEU A 97 1.90 -14.88 -17.22
N ASN A 98 0.65 -14.61 -17.59
CA ASN A 98 -0.47 -15.56 -17.60
C ASN A 98 -0.89 -16.11 -16.23
N TYR A 99 -0.58 -15.42 -15.13
CA TYR A 99 -1.16 -15.76 -13.83
C TYR A 99 -2.65 -15.44 -13.80
N THR A 100 -3.45 -16.36 -13.25
CA THR A 100 -4.88 -16.10 -13.04
C THR A 100 -5.08 -15.09 -11.91
N ILE A 101 -6.25 -14.46 -11.83
CA ILE A 101 -6.59 -13.57 -10.70
C ILE A 101 -6.46 -14.32 -9.35
N GLU A 102 -6.80 -15.61 -9.30
CA GLU A 102 -6.66 -16.38 -8.06
C GLU A 102 -5.19 -16.65 -7.71
N ASP A 103 -4.34 -16.91 -8.70
CA ASP A 103 -2.89 -17.03 -8.46
C ASP A 103 -2.31 -15.71 -7.94
N ILE A 104 -2.72 -14.60 -8.54
CA ILE A 104 -2.31 -13.25 -8.14
C ILE A 104 -2.80 -12.94 -6.73
N ARG A 105 -4.03 -13.31 -6.39
CA ARG A 105 -4.56 -13.19 -5.02
C ARG A 105 -3.73 -14.01 -4.04
N PHE A 106 -3.41 -15.25 -4.35
CA PHE A 106 -2.56 -16.06 -3.48
C PHE A 106 -1.17 -15.45 -3.27
N GLN A 107 -0.61 -14.81 -4.31
CA GLN A 107 0.72 -14.20 -4.27
C GLN A 107 0.77 -12.79 -3.64
N LEU A 108 -0.28 -11.98 -3.79
CA LEU A 108 -0.36 -10.60 -3.28
C LEU A 108 -1.17 -10.44 -2.00
N ALA A 109 -2.16 -11.29 -1.76
CA ALA A 109 -2.99 -11.25 -0.56
C ALA A 109 -2.26 -11.85 0.66
N PHE A 110 -0.98 -12.19 0.53
CA PHE A 110 -0.17 -12.55 1.67
C PHE A 110 0.19 -11.26 2.44
N VAL A 111 -0.76 -10.82 3.27
CA VAL A 111 -0.64 -9.90 4.41
C VAL A 111 -0.32 -8.42 4.09
N ALA A 112 0.17 -8.04 2.91
CA ALA A 112 0.64 -6.66 2.66
C ALA A 112 -0.43 -5.56 2.84
N GLY A 113 -1.65 -5.77 2.32
CA GLY A 113 -2.74 -4.80 2.48
C GLY A 113 -3.26 -4.70 3.92
N GLU A 114 -3.34 -5.84 4.61
CA GLU A 114 -3.80 -5.92 6.00
C GLU A 114 -2.75 -5.33 6.96
N LEU A 115 -1.45 -5.53 6.69
CA LEU A 115 -0.36 -4.89 7.42
C LEU A 115 -0.39 -3.38 7.24
N GLU A 116 -0.57 -2.89 6.02
CA GLU A 116 -0.67 -1.45 5.76
C GLU A 116 -1.89 -0.83 6.46
N GLU A 117 -3.05 -1.48 6.42
CA GLU A 117 -4.24 -1.03 7.16
C GLU A 117 -4.00 -1.02 8.69
N ALA A 118 -3.35 -2.06 9.23
CA ALA A 118 -2.99 -2.13 10.64
C ALA A 118 -1.98 -1.05 11.05
N LYS A 119 -0.98 -0.78 10.21
CA LYS A 119 0.03 0.26 10.42
C LYS A 119 -0.61 1.64 10.49
N ASN A 120 -1.48 1.96 9.54
CA ASN A 120 -2.23 3.21 9.53
C ASN A 120 -3.15 3.37 10.76
N LEU A 121 -3.77 2.29 11.22
CA LEU A 121 -4.59 2.31 12.43
C LEU A 121 -3.73 2.59 13.67
N LEU A 122 -2.59 1.91 13.82
CA LEU A 122 -1.67 2.10 14.93
C LEU A 122 -1.05 3.50 14.94
N GLU A 123 -0.70 4.04 13.77
CA GLU A 123 -0.26 5.44 13.65
C GLU A 123 -1.33 6.41 14.18
N SER A 124 -2.59 6.20 13.80
CA SER A 124 -3.70 7.01 14.32
C SER A 124 -3.87 6.87 15.84
N VAL A 125 -3.51 5.74 16.44
CA VAL A 125 -3.54 5.56 17.89
C VAL A 125 -2.40 6.34 18.54
N PHE A 126 -1.17 6.25 18.02
CA PHE A 126 -0.02 6.99 18.54
C PHE A 126 -0.25 8.51 18.51
N VAL A 127 -0.73 9.06 17.39
CA VAL A 127 -1.06 10.49 17.28
C VAL A 127 -2.05 10.92 18.37
N LYS A 128 -3.11 10.13 18.62
CA LYS A 128 -4.09 10.44 19.68
C LYS A 128 -3.47 10.37 21.08
N LEU A 129 -2.55 9.43 21.32
CA LEU A 129 -1.87 9.32 22.61
C LEU A 129 -0.92 10.50 22.85
N GLU A 130 -0.16 10.89 21.82
CA GLU A 130 0.72 12.06 21.83
C GLU A 130 -0.08 13.36 22.05
N GLU A 131 -1.20 13.55 21.35
CA GLU A 131 -2.11 14.68 21.55
C GLU A 131 -2.64 14.72 22.98
N ASN A 132 -3.08 13.59 23.53
CA ASN A 132 -3.56 13.51 24.92
C ASN A 132 -2.44 13.81 25.93
N LEU A 133 -1.22 13.32 25.68
CA LEU A 133 -0.06 13.59 26.53
C LEU A 133 0.30 15.08 26.52
N ALA A 134 0.30 15.72 25.35
CA ALA A 134 0.54 17.15 25.21
C ALA A 134 -0.54 17.98 25.91
N ASN A 135 -1.81 17.58 25.79
CA ASN A 135 -2.95 18.25 26.42
C ASN A 135 -3.03 18.02 27.94
N ALA A 136 -2.40 16.96 28.46
CA ALA A 136 -2.41 16.59 29.88
C ALA A 136 -1.52 17.47 30.76
N HIS A 137 -1.18 18.70 30.34
CA HIS A 137 -0.42 19.71 31.10
C HIS A 137 -0.81 19.77 32.60
N ALA A 138 -0.11 19.07 33.51
CA ALA A 138 -0.08 19.39 34.96
C ALA A 138 0.77 18.47 35.88
N ASN A 139 1.12 17.25 35.51
CA ASN A 139 1.78 16.33 36.46
C ASN A 139 3.24 16.13 36.10
N SER A 140 4.12 16.99 36.64
CA SER A 140 5.59 17.00 36.57
C SER A 140 6.25 16.73 35.20
N ALA A 141 7.18 17.62 34.81
CA ALA A 141 7.97 17.46 33.57
C ALA A 141 8.63 16.08 33.43
N ASP A 142 9.01 15.48 34.55
CA ASP A 142 9.62 14.16 34.65
C ASP A 142 8.67 13.02 34.23
N VAL A 143 7.39 13.07 34.63
CA VAL A 143 6.39 12.04 34.25
C VAL A 143 6.03 12.17 32.78
N GLY A 144 5.90 13.40 32.27
CA GLY A 144 5.68 13.64 30.83
C GLY A 144 6.81 13.06 29.97
N GLN A 145 8.06 13.24 30.39
CA GLN A 145 9.23 12.71 29.68
C GLN A 145 9.28 11.17 29.71
N VAL A 146 8.97 10.54 30.85
CA VAL A 146 8.88 9.08 30.96
C VAL A 146 7.79 8.51 30.05
N LEU A 147 6.61 9.14 30.03
CA LEU A 147 5.50 8.69 29.19
C LEU A 147 5.80 8.86 27.69
N GLN A 148 6.46 9.97 27.31
CA GLN A 148 6.89 10.17 25.93
C GLN A 148 7.89 9.07 25.51
N LYS A 149 8.88 8.79 26.35
CA LYS A 149 9.85 7.72 26.09
C LYS A 149 9.16 6.36 25.90
N ASN A 150 8.16 6.04 26.73
CA ASN A 150 7.40 4.80 26.59
C ASN A 150 6.61 4.73 25.27
N LEU A 151 6.06 5.86 24.79
CA LEU A 151 5.40 5.94 23.48
C LEU A 151 6.40 5.71 22.34
N ASP A 152 7.58 6.32 22.42
CA ASP A 152 8.64 6.16 21.42
C ASP A 152 9.12 4.69 21.36
N GLU A 153 9.29 4.03 22.51
CA GLU A 153 9.63 2.60 22.60
C GLU A 153 8.52 1.70 22.01
N ALA A 154 7.25 2.01 22.28
CA ALA A 154 6.12 1.28 21.72
C ALA A 154 6.02 1.44 20.19
N ARG A 155 6.32 2.64 19.67
CA ARG A 155 6.39 2.93 18.23
C ARG A 155 7.50 2.11 17.57
N ALA A 156 8.71 2.14 18.13
CA ALA A 156 9.84 1.33 17.63
C ALA A 156 9.54 -0.17 17.64
N SER A 157 8.88 -0.67 18.70
CA SER A 157 8.46 -2.08 18.80
C SER A 157 7.43 -2.45 17.73
N THR A 158 6.53 -1.51 17.40
CA THR A 158 5.52 -1.68 16.37
C THR A 158 6.16 -1.74 14.99
N ASP A 159 7.09 -0.82 14.69
CA ASP A 159 7.83 -0.82 13.42
C ASP A 159 8.60 -2.13 13.23
N PHE A 160 9.29 -2.60 14.26
CA PHE A 160 10.00 -3.89 14.24
C PHE A 160 9.05 -5.08 13.99
N LEU A 161 7.86 -5.08 14.58
CA LEU A 161 6.85 -6.13 14.34
C LEU A 161 6.40 -6.12 12.87
N PHE A 162 6.13 -4.95 12.30
CA PHE A 162 5.75 -4.84 10.90
C PHE A 162 6.86 -5.33 9.97
N GLU A 163 8.10 -4.91 10.18
CA GLU A 163 9.26 -5.41 9.43
C GLU A 163 9.38 -6.93 9.51
N THR A 164 9.16 -7.51 10.70
CA THR A 164 9.18 -8.96 10.90
C THR A 164 8.07 -9.66 10.12
N LEU A 165 6.83 -9.14 10.18
CA LEU A 165 5.68 -9.72 9.48
C LEU A 165 5.84 -9.60 7.96
N GLU A 166 6.34 -8.48 7.47
CA GLU A 166 6.69 -8.28 6.05
C GLU A 166 7.78 -9.26 5.61
N GLY A 167 8.81 -9.47 6.43
CA GLY A 167 9.88 -10.44 6.17
C GLY A 167 9.36 -11.88 6.09
N VAL A 168 8.50 -12.29 7.03
CA VAL A 168 7.86 -13.62 7.02
C VAL A 168 6.96 -13.78 5.79
N ALA A 169 6.18 -12.76 5.47
CA ALA A 169 5.33 -12.77 4.27
C ALA A 169 6.17 -12.93 2.99
N MET A 170 7.32 -12.25 2.91
CA MET A 170 8.26 -12.38 1.80
C MET A 170 8.82 -13.80 1.69
N GLN A 171 9.25 -14.39 2.81
CA GLN A 171 9.77 -15.76 2.82
C GLN A 171 8.74 -16.79 2.36
N ILE A 172 7.49 -16.66 2.80
CA ILE A 172 6.40 -17.56 2.40
C ILE A 172 6.11 -17.43 0.90
N ARG A 173 6.10 -16.20 0.38
CA ARG A 173 5.96 -15.94 -1.06
C ARG A 173 7.09 -16.60 -1.85
N ASP A 174 8.33 -16.43 -1.42
CA ASP A 174 9.49 -16.95 -2.14
C ASP A 174 9.50 -18.50 -2.13
N GLN A 175 9.13 -19.15 -1.01
CA GLN A 175 8.95 -20.61 -0.95
C GLN A 175 7.83 -21.11 -1.87
N ALA A 176 6.69 -20.41 -1.91
CA ALA A 176 5.58 -20.77 -2.79
C ALA A 176 5.95 -20.65 -4.28
N GLN A 177 6.79 -19.66 -4.64
CA GLN A 177 7.32 -19.54 -5.99
C GLN A 177 8.28 -20.68 -6.33
N MET A 178 9.22 -21.00 -5.45
CA MET A 178 10.18 -22.10 -5.66
C MET A 178 9.49 -23.44 -5.91
N ALA A 179 8.47 -23.77 -5.11
CA ALA A 179 7.70 -25.01 -5.24
C ALA A 179 6.98 -25.13 -6.61
N ARG A 180 6.50 -24.00 -7.17
CA ARG A 180 5.83 -23.99 -8.47
C ARG A 180 6.80 -24.06 -9.65
N SER A 181 7.98 -23.43 -9.55
CA SER A 181 9.01 -23.52 -10.60
C SER A 181 9.68 -24.89 -10.71
N ALA A 182 9.51 -25.75 -9.71
CA ALA A 182 10.01 -27.12 -9.69
C ALA A 182 9.00 -28.15 -10.21
N MET A 183 7.76 -27.76 -10.49
CA MET A 183 6.71 -28.56 -11.13
C MET A 183 6.63 -28.27 -12.62
#